data_AF-F4QNW0-F1
#
_entry.id   AF-F4QNW0-F1
#
_cell.length_a   1.000
_cell.length_b   1.000
_cell.length_c   1.000
_cell.angle_alpha   90.00
_cell.angle_beta   90.00
_cell.angle_gamma   90.00
#
_symmetry.space_group_name_H-M   'P 1'
#
loop_
_entity.id
_entity.type
_entity.pdbx_description
1 polymer ?
#
loop_
_entity_poly.entity_id
_entity_poly.type
_entity_poly.pdbx_seq_one_letter_code
_entity_poly.pdbx_strand_id
1 'polypeptide(L)'
;MTQTQTGEGTAAQGLLLCLLSTLSVAAALLIAPVLPAIAAAFPDDPMAQTKSILALAVPALVVALTAPLAGWITDKAGRKGVLLLSLVIYLVCGLAPFFLTSLDHIILSRVGVGLAESGFMTASTTLLGDYFKGARRENWLVVQTGTASVAAVVLVAIGGVLGEFGWRVPFMVYGLGLLFIPLVMLLISEPKHEVSETRTRFPLGKVFPLYVIGLFAATLFFLIPIQTPFLLTERGMGAPQMIGLTSAIGGIAVPVGGLIFKLTARWKLSQHLVLAFVMIAGGLFLFVGDGSYPVTCAGIVITGLGCGITLPAVLTAIMARLDFAQRGAGTGGWQTAFFLGNFISPVLVLALTAQLHGLGAAIQALGAAAVAAAVLSLIAALLPRSAAKTV
;
A
#
# COMPACT_ATOMS: atom_id res chain seq x y z
N MET A 1 38.30 7.93 30.06
CA MET A 1 37.14 7.08 30.39
C MET A 1 35.89 7.91 30.18
N THR A 2 35.25 7.75 29.03
CA THR A 2 33.93 8.32 28.75
C THR A 2 33.20 7.26 27.96
N GLN A 3 32.53 6.37 28.68
CA GLN A 3 31.58 5.42 28.11
C GLN A 3 30.42 6.25 27.53
N THR A 4 30.46 6.50 26.24
CA THR A 4 29.30 6.97 25.46
C THR A 4 28.22 5.91 25.59
N GLN A 5 27.04 6.32 26.06
CA GLN A 5 25.85 5.48 26.14
C GLN A 5 25.56 4.85 24.77
N THR A 6 25.93 3.58 24.62
CA THR A 6 25.59 2.74 23.48
C THR A 6 24.15 2.26 23.66
N GLY A 7 23.17 2.97 23.11
CA GLY A 7 21.79 2.48 23.21
C GLY A 7 20.64 3.27 22.60
N GLU A 8 20.86 4.44 22.00
CA GLU A 8 19.77 5.18 21.36
C GLU A 8 20.11 5.48 19.91
N GLY A 9 19.27 4.99 18.98
CA GLY A 9 19.38 5.28 17.56
C GLY A 9 19.45 6.77 17.28
N THR A 10 20.23 7.14 16.27
CA THR A 10 20.34 8.54 15.84
C THR A 10 19.14 8.94 14.99
N ALA A 11 18.80 10.23 14.98
CA ALA A 11 17.72 10.71 14.12
C ALA A 11 17.98 10.46 12.62
N ALA A 12 19.24 10.46 12.20
CA ALA A 12 19.65 10.12 10.84
C ALA A 12 19.30 8.66 10.47
N GLN A 13 19.50 7.71 11.39
CA GLN A 13 19.09 6.32 11.20
C GLN A 13 17.57 6.21 11.07
N GLY A 14 16.82 6.85 11.97
CA GLY A 14 15.36 6.85 11.91
C GLY A 14 14.83 7.43 10.59
N LEU A 15 15.38 8.56 10.17
CA LEU A 15 15.00 9.23 8.93
C LEU A 15 15.32 8.38 7.70
N LEU A 16 16.51 7.77 7.63
CA LEU A 16 16.90 6.89 6.53
C LEU A 16 15.94 5.71 6.40
N LEU A 17 15.59 5.06 7.51
CA LEU A 17 14.63 3.94 7.53
C LEU A 17 13.21 4.37 7.13
N CYS A 18 12.83 5.61 7.43
CA CYS A 18 11.56 6.18 6.94
C CYS A 18 11.62 6.48 5.43
N LEU A 19 12.71 7.05 4.94
CA LEU A 19 12.92 7.30 3.51
C LEU A 19 12.94 6.00 2.70
N LEU A 20 13.51 4.92 3.23
CA LEU A 20 13.49 3.60 2.59
C LEU A 20 12.06 3.07 2.39
N SER A 21 11.12 3.41 3.27
CA SER A 21 9.71 3.01 3.08
C SER A 21 9.07 3.63 1.82
N THR A 22 9.61 4.75 1.32
CA THR A 22 9.13 5.37 0.07
C THR A 22 9.41 4.51 -1.16
N LEU A 23 10.43 3.65 -1.12
CA LEU A 23 10.72 2.70 -2.20
C LEU A 23 9.62 1.65 -2.36
N SER A 24 8.97 1.23 -1.26
CA SER A 24 7.81 0.33 -1.31
C SER A 24 6.63 1.01 -2.00
N VAL A 25 6.40 2.29 -1.69
CA VAL A 25 5.36 3.09 -2.34
C VAL A 25 5.64 3.27 -3.84
N ALA A 26 6.91 3.45 -4.22
CA ALA A 26 7.30 3.51 -5.62
C ALA A 26 6.98 2.20 -6.36
N ALA A 27 7.17 1.04 -5.72
CA ALA A 27 6.79 -0.25 -6.30
C ALA A 27 5.30 -0.33 -6.63
N ALA A 28 4.44 0.19 -5.76
CA ALA A 28 2.99 0.05 -5.91
C ALA A 28 2.33 1.11 -6.81
N LEU A 29 2.91 2.32 -6.92
CA LEU A 29 2.17 3.46 -7.49
C LEU A 29 2.91 4.26 -8.56
N LEU A 30 4.25 4.22 -8.59
CA LEU A 30 5.05 5.08 -9.47
C LEU A 30 4.74 4.90 -10.96
N ILE A 31 4.51 3.65 -11.38
CA ILE A 31 4.30 3.34 -12.80
C ILE A 31 2.81 3.36 -13.18
N ALA A 32 1.90 3.59 -12.23
CA ALA A 32 0.46 3.60 -12.49
C ALA A 32 0.07 4.60 -13.61
N PRO A 33 0.56 5.87 -13.62
CA PRO A 33 0.18 6.84 -14.64
C PRO A 33 0.58 6.47 -16.07
N VAL A 34 1.59 5.62 -16.22
CA VAL A 34 2.11 5.19 -17.53
C VAL A 34 1.58 3.83 -17.96
N LEU A 35 0.69 3.19 -17.20
CA LEU A 35 0.15 1.87 -17.55
C LEU A 35 -0.47 1.80 -18.96
N PRO A 36 -1.29 2.76 -19.40
CA PRO A 36 -1.82 2.75 -20.76
C PRO A 36 -0.70 2.86 -21.81
N ALA A 37 0.33 3.67 -21.54
CA ALA A 37 1.46 3.85 -22.44
C ALA A 37 2.35 2.59 -22.51
N ILE A 38 2.49 1.85 -21.41
CA ILE A 38 3.16 0.53 -21.42
C ILE A 38 2.37 -0.42 -22.32
N ALA A 39 1.05 -0.54 -22.14
CA ALA A 39 0.23 -1.43 -22.96
C ALA A 39 0.30 -1.06 -24.46
N ALA A 40 0.24 0.23 -24.79
CA ALA A 40 0.34 0.71 -26.16
C ALA A 40 1.71 0.46 -26.82
N ALA A 41 2.78 0.32 -26.03
CA ALA A 41 4.12 0.06 -26.54
C ALA A 41 4.34 -1.40 -26.99
N PHE A 42 3.39 -2.30 -26.73
CA PHE A 42 3.45 -3.71 -27.11
C PHE A 42 2.20 -4.13 -27.90
N PRO A 43 1.95 -3.53 -29.08
CA PRO A 43 0.72 -3.76 -29.85
C PRO A 43 0.57 -5.20 -30.36
N ASP A 44 1.70 -5.92 -30.52
CA ASP A 44 1.71 -7.31 -30.99
C ASP A 44 1.32 -8.32 -29.91
N ASP A 45 1.23 -7.91 -28.64
CA ASP A 45 0.82 -8.78 -27.54
C ASP A 45 -0.70 -8.60 -27.26
N PRO A 46 -1.55 -9.60 -27.55
CA PRO A 46 -2.99 -9.50 -27.32
C PRO A 46 -3.36 -9.34 -25.83
N MET A 47 -2.42 -9.63 -24.93
CA MET A 47 -2.56 -9.46 -23.49
C MET A 47 -1.83 -8.23 -22.95
N ALA A 48 -1.40 -7.29 -23.80
CA ALA A 48 -0.58 -6.15 -23.38
C ALA A 48 -1.17 -5.35 -22.22
N GLN A 49 -2.47 -5.06 -22.24
CA GLN A 49 -3.15 -4.35 -21.16
C GLN A 49 -3.12 -5.17 -19.86
N THR A 50 -3.51 -6.44 -19.93
CA THR A 50 -3.51 -7.36 -18.79
C THR A 50 -2.12 -7.50 -18.18
N LYS A 51 -1.09 -7.72 -19.02
CA LYS A 51 0.30 -7.87 -18.58
C LYS A 51 0.87 -6.59 -17.99
N SER A 52 0.51 -5.42 -18.53
CA SER A 52 0.91 -4.12 -17.98
C SER A 52 0.33 -3.92 -16.57
N ILE A 53 -0.95 -4.26 -16.39
CA ILE A 53 -1.61 -4.24 -15.07
C ILE A 53 -0.94 -5.22 -14.11
N LEU A 54 -0.63 -6.44 -14.57
CA LEU A 54 0.09 -7.43 -13.76
C LEU A 54 1.50 -6.96 -13.37
N ALA A 55 2.22 -6.25 -14.24
CA ALA A 55 3.52 -5.67 -13.90
C ALA A 55 3.44 -4.67 -12.72
N LEU A 56 2.32 -3.95 -12.56
CA LEU A 56 2.08 -3.12 -11.37
C LEU A 56 1.72 -3.97 -10.14
N ALA A 57 0.88 -4.99 -10.32
CA ALA A 57 0.25 -5.73 -9.22
C ALA A 57 1.12 -6.84 -8.61
N VAL A 58 1.96 -7.51 -9.42
CA VAL A 58 2.76 -8.67 -9.01
C VAL A 58 3.68 -8.42 -7.81
N PRO A 59 4.38 -7.27 -7.67
CA PRO A 59 5.18 -6.99 -6.48
C PRO A 59 4.39 -7.13 -5.18
N ALA A 60 3.15 -6.63 -5.16
CA ALA A 60 2.29 -6.71 -3.99
C ALA A 60 1.89 -8.15 -3.64
N LEU A 61 1.63 -8.99 -4.65
CA LEU A 61 1.39 -10.43 -4.44
C LEU A 61 2.62 -11.09 -3.81
N VAL A 62 3.80 -10.82 -4.36
CA VAL A 62 5.05 -11.38 -3.86
C VAL A 62 5.26 -10.95 -2.41
N VAL A 63 5.10 -9.67 -2.08
CA VAL A 63 5.20 -9.18 -0.70
C VAL A 63 4.20 -9.89 0.22
N ALA A 64 2.95 -10.05 -0.19
CA ALA A 64 1.94 -10.73 0.61
C ALA A 64 2.33 -12.20 0.91
N LEU A 65 2.96 -12.89 -0.03
CA LEU A 65 3.41 -14.28 0.12
C LEU A 65 4.74 -14.41 0.87
N THR A 66 5.67 -13.48 0.70
CA THR A 66 7.03 -13.59 1.22
C THR A 66 7.29 -12.81 2.49
N ALA A 67 6.39 -11.92 2.93
CA ALA A 67 6.58 -11.13 4.15
C ALA A 67 6.90 -11.97 5.41
N PRO A 68 6.22 -13.11 5.71
CA PRO A 68 6.57 -13.93 6.86
C PRO A 68 7.97 -14.55 6.74
N LEU A 69 8.34 -14.97 5.54
CA LEU A 69 9.66 -15.52 5.25
C LEU A 69 10.75 -14.45 5.38
N ALA A 70 10.49 -13.24 4.87
CA ALA A 70 11.39 -12.10 5.00
C ALA A 70 11.65 -11.75 6.46
N GLY A 71 10.65 -11.82 7.34
CA GLY A 71 10.80 -11.70 8.80
C GLY A 71 11.79 -12.72 9.36
N TRP A 72 11.56 -14.00 9.07
CA TRP A 72 12.43 -15.07 9.53
C TRP A 72 13.88 -14.96 9.02
N ILE A 73 14.06 -14.58 7.74
CA ILE A 73 15.39 -14.37 7.16
C ILE A 73 16.07 -13.15 7.80
N THR A 74 15.33 -12.06 8.02
CA THR A 74 15.83 -10.83 8.66
C THR A 74 16.34 -11.11 10.07
N ASP A 75 15.64 -11.95 10.82
CA ASP A 75 16.06 -12.36 12.16
C ASP A 75 17.28 -13.30 12.10
N LYS A 76 17.30 -14.29 11.20
CA LYS A 76 18.40 -15.26 11.15
C LYS A 76 19.70 -14.74 10.53
N ALA A 77 19.61 -13.99 9.44
CA ALA A 77 20.75 -13.60 8.59
C ALA A 77 21.35 -12.23 8.96
N GLY A 78 20.72 -11.50 9.88
CA GLY A 78 21.11 -10.14 10.25
C GLY A 78 20.39 -9.08 9.42
N ARG A 79 19.98 -8.01 10.09
CA ARG A 79 19.04 -7.03 9.55
C ARG A 79 19.69 -6.09 8.54
N LYS A 80 20.92 -5.66 8.79
CA LYS A 80 21.69 -4.82 7.85
C LYS A 80 22.01 -5.59 6.57
N GLY A 81 22.37 -6.86 6.69
CA GLY A 81 22.69 -7.72 5.55
C GLY A 81 21.49 -7.91 4.63
N VAL A 82 20.34 -8.26 5.20
CA VAL A 82 19.08 -8.41 4.45
C VAL A 82 18.64 -7.08 3.83
N LEU A 83 18.78 -5.96 4.55
CA LEU A 83 18.47 -4.62 4.03
C LEU A 83 19.33 -4.28 2.79
N LEU A 84 20.65 -4.48 2.87
CA LEU A 84 21.55 -4.19 1.76
C LEU A 84 21.30 -5.10 0.54
N LEU A 85 21.14 -6.40 0.76
CA LEU A 85 20.84 -7.34 -0.32
C LEU A 85 19.52 -6.98 -1.01
N SER A 86 18.49 -6.66 -0.23
CA SER A 86 17.19 -6.24 -0.74
C SER A 86 17.31 -4.97 -1.57
N LEU A 87 18.09 -3.97 -1.14
CA LEU A 87 18.32 -2.76 -1.91
C LEU A 87 19.04 -3.00 -3.23
N VAL A 88 20.00 -3.93 -3.27
CA VAL A 88 20.68 -4.33 -4.51
C VAL A 88 19.69 -5.00 -5.47
N ILE A 89 18.87 -5.93 -4.98
CA ILE A 89 17.84 -6.59 -5.80
C ILE A 89 16.82 -5.56 -6.31
N TYR A 90 16.37 -4.64 -5.44
CA TYR A 90 15.44 -3.56 -5.80
C TYR A 90 16.02 -2.68 -6.92
N LEU A 91 17.29 -2.31 -6.81
CA LEU A 91 17.99 -1.50 -7.82
C LEU A 91 18.04 -2.21 -9.18
N VAL A 92 18.53 -3.45 -9.20
CA VAL A 92 18.73 -4.21 -10.44
C VAL A 92 17.38 -4.55 -11.10
N CYS A 93 16.46 -5.15 -10.34
CA CYS A 93 15.16 -5.57 -10.86
C CYS A 93 14.22 -4.40 -11.17
N GLY A 94 14.34 -3.30 -10.42
CA GLY A 94 13.56 -2.09 -10.61
C GLY A 94 13.98 -1.27 -11.84
N LEU A 95 15.29 -1.22 -12.14
CA LEU A 95 15.81 -0.57 -13.35
C LEU A 95 15.68 -1.44 -14.61
N ALA A 96 15.61 -2.76 -14.47
CA ALA A 96 15.57 -3.69 -15.61
C ALA A 96 14.53 -3.31 -16.69
N PRO A 97 13.27 -2.92 -16.38
CA PRO A 97 12.29 -2.56 -17.40
C PRO A 97 12.69 -1.42 -18.33
N PHE A 98 13.64 -0.57 -17.92
CA PHE A 98 14.22 0.45 -18.79
C PHE A 98 14.94 -0.15 -20.01
N PHE A 99 15.50 -1.35 -19.88
CA PHE A 99 16.26 -2.04 -20.93
C PHE A 99 15.51 -3.21 -21.56
N LEU A 100 14.45 -3.70 -20.92
CA LEU A 100 13.69 -4.87 -21.39
C LEU A 100 12.75 -4.54 -22.56
N THR A 101 12.53 -5.51 -23.44
CA THR A 101 11.68 -5.39 -24.65
C THR A 101 10.54 -6.41 -24.69
N SER A 102 10.29 -7.11 -23.59
CA SER A 102 9.18 -8.06 -23.45
C SER A 102 8.44 -7.81 -22.14
N LEU A 103 7.11 -7.78 -22.20
CA LEU A 103 6.25 -7.64 -21.02
C LEU A 103 6.45 -8.79 -20.02
N ASP A 104 6.71 -10.00 -20.49
CA ASP A 104 6.92 -11.16 -19.61
C ASP A 104 8.21 -11.00 -18.80
N HIS A 105 9.28 -10.49 -19.42
CA HIS A 105 10.51 -10.16 -18.71
C HIS A 105 10.33 -8.99 -17.74
N ILE A 106 9.50 -7.99 -18.10
CA ILE A 106 9.16 -6.91 -17.19
C ILE A 106 8.45 -7.49 -15.96
N ILE A 107 7.41 -8.31 -16.13
CA ILE A 107 6.71 -8.97 -15.02
C ILE A 107 7.68 -9.79 -14.15
N LEU A 108 8.61 -10.52 -14.76
CA LEU A 108 9.61 -11.27 -14.01
C LEU A 108 10.51 -10.36 -13.16
N SER A 109 10.92 -9.20 -13.69
CA SER A 109 11.67 -8.22 -12.90
C SER A 109 10.85 -7.67 -11.73
N ARG A 110 9.52 -7.53 -11.91
CA ARG A 110 8.59 -7.09 -10.86
C ARG A 110 8.47 -8.11 -9.72
N VAL A 111 8.63 -9.41 -9.99
CA VAL A 111 8.76 -10.42 -8.94
C VAL A 111 9.97 -10.13 -8.04
N GLY A 112 11.12 -9.81 -8.64
CA GLY A 112 12.32 -9.42 -7.92
C GLY A 112 12.14 -8.15 -7.06
N VAL A 113 11.40 -7.16 -7.57
CA VAL A 113 11.05 -5.95 -6.81
C VAL A 113 10.20 -6.29 -5.59
N GLY A 114 9.20 -7.17 -5.72
CA GLY A 114 8.39 -7.61 -4.58
C GLY A 114 9.18 -8.38 -3.52
N LEU A 115 10.12 -9.25 -3.94
CA LEU A 115 11.03 -9.94 -3.02
C LEU A 115 11.88 -8.94 -2.24
N ALA A 116 12.48 -7.98 -2.93
CA ALA A 116 13.26 -6.92 -2.32
C ALA A 116 12.42 -6.07 -1.35
N GLU A 117 11.21 -5.68 -1.76
CA GLU A 117 10.26 -4.91 -0.95
C GLU A 117 9.94 -5.60 0.37
N SER A 118 9.66 -6.90 0.33
CA SER A 118 9.40 -7.67 1.54
C SER A 118 10.60 -7.65 2.51
N GLY A 119 11.83 -7.72 1.98
CA GLY A 119 13.06 -7.73 2.78
C GLY A 119 13.42 -6.37 3.37
N PHE A 120 13.51 -5.31 2.55
CA PHE A 120 13.94 -4.01 3.06
C PHE A 120 12.89 -3.37 3.97
N MET A 121 11.60 -3.58 3.71
CA MET A 121 10.54 -3.00 4.56
C MET A 121 10.54 -3.67 5.92
N THR A 122 10.59 -5.01 5.96
CA THR A 122 10.72 -5.79 7.19
C THR A 122 11.96 -5.37 7.97
N ALA A 123 13.14 -5.41 7.34
CA ALA A 123 14.39 -5.02 8.00
C ALA A 123 14.35 -3.58 8.54
N SER A 124 13.77 -2.64 7.78
CA SER A 124 13.66 -1.23 8.20
C SER A 124 12.77 -1.05 9.42
N THR A 125 11.58 -1.67 9.42
CA THR A 125 10.65 -1.58 10.55
C THR A 125 11.21 -2.28 11.80
N THR A 126 11.89 -3.43 11.65
CA THR A 126 12.51 -4.09 12.80
C THR A 126 13.69 -3.28 13.33
N LEU A 127 14.55 -2.72 12.46
CA LEU A 127 15.67 -1.83 12.86
C LEU A 127 15.19 -0.60 13.64
N LEU A 128 14.07 0.03 13.24
CA LEU A 128 13.43 1.09 14.03
C LEU A 128 13.04 0.61 15.43
N GLY A 129 12.56 -0.63 15.54
CA GLY A 129 12.21 -1.26 16.82
C GLY A 129 13.40 -1.56 17.72
N ASP A 130 14.57 -1.83 17.16
CA ASP A 130 15.81 -2.11 17.94
C ASP A 130 16.52 -0.82 18.35
N TYR A 131 16.55 0.17 17.46
CA TYR A 131 17.26 1.43 17.70
C TYR A 131 16.53 2.36 18.66
N PHE A 132 15.19 2.30 18.69
CA PHE A 132 14.37 3.20 19.50
C PHE A 132 13.51 2.42 20.48
N LYS A 133 13.35 2.95 21.70
CA LYS A 133 12.52 2.38 22.77
C LYS A 133 11.42 3.35 23.19
N GLY A 134 10.33 2.81 23.77
CA GLY A 134 9.21 3.58 24.31
C GLY A 134 8.57 4.55 23.30
N ALA A 135 8.23 5.76 23.76
CA ALA A 135 7.56 6.78 22.94
C ALA A 135 8.35 7.19 21.68
N ARG A 136 9.69 7.15 21.71
CA ARG A 136 10.51 7.45 20.52
C ARG A 136 10.31 6.43 19.41
N ARG A 137 10.14 5.15 19.76
CA ARG A 137 9.84 4.08 18.79
C ARG A 137 8.49 4.30 18.15
N GLU A 138 7.47 4.57 18.95
CA GLU A 138 6.11 4.85 18.46
C GLU A 138 6.11 6.04 17.52
N ASN A 139 6.80 7.13 17.87
CA ASN A 139 6.95 8.31 17.01
C ASN A 139 7.61 7.97 15.67
N TRP A 140 8.71 7.21 15.64
CA TRP A 140 9.36 6.85 14.38
C TRP A 140 8.52 5.91 13.50
N LEU A 141 7.76 4.99 14.10
CA LEU A 141 6.82 4.17 13.36
C LEU A 141 5.69 5.02 12.73
N VAL A 142 5.20 6.01 13.47
CA VAL A 142 4.23 6.99 12.93
C VAL A 142 4.86 7.79 11.80
N VAL A 143 6.09 8.30 11.96
CA VAL A 143 6.82 9.02 10.92
C VAL A 143 7.00 8.14 9.67
N GLN A 144 7.37 6.88 9.82
CA GLN A 144 7.52 5.94 8.70
C GLN A 144 6.21 5.82 7.88
N THR A 145 5.08 5.61 8.55
CA THR A 145 3.77 5.54 7.87
C THR A 145 3.32 6.87 7.25
N GLY A 146 3.61 8.00 7.92
CA GLY A 146 3.34 9.34 7.40
C GLY A 146 4.18 9.67 6.16
N THR A 147 5.47 9.32 6.18
CA THR A 147 6.39 9.47 5.04
C THR A 147 5.91 8.65 3.85
N ALA A 148 5.47 7.42 4.05
CA ALA A 148 4.89 6.60 2.98
C ALA A 148 3.64 7.25 2.35
N SER A 149 2.78 7.86 3.18
CA SER A 149 1.57 8.54 2.70
C SER A 149 1.90 9.77 1.84
N VAL A 150 2.86 10.59 2.26
CA VAL A 150 3.33 11.74 1.47
C VAL A 150 4.02 11.27 0.18
N ALA A 151 4.84 10.22 0.28
CA ALA A 151 5.52 9.65 -0.88
C ALA A 151 4.54 9.14 -1.93
N ALA A 152 3.37 8.60 -1.54
CA ALA A 152 2.37 8.15 -2.50
C ALA A 152 1.89 9.28 -3.42
N VAL A 153 1.58 10.45 -2.86
CA VAL A 153 1.16 11.63 -3.64
C VAL A 153 2.29 12.10 -4.55
N VAL A 154 3.49 12.23 -4.00
CA VAL A 154 4.65 12.78 -4.73
C VAL A 154 5.12 11.84 -5.84
N LEU A 155 5.24 10.54 -5.55
CA LEU A 155 5.74 9.56 -6.52
C LEU A 155 4.78 9.32 -7.67
N VAL A 156 3.46 9.37 -7.43
CA VAL A 156 2.47 9.28 -8.52
C VAL A 156 2.56 10.50 -9.44
N ALA A 157 2.71 11.70 -8.88
CA ALA A 157 2.93 12.91 -9.69
C ALA A 157 4.25 12.84 -10.47
N ILE A 158 5.35 12.42 -9.82
CA ILE A 158 6.65 12.20 -10.48
C ILE A 158 6.52 11.17 -11.60
N GLY A 159 5.82 10.05 -11.36
CA GLY A 159 5.58 9.02 -12.37
C GLY A 159 4.84 9.55 -13.59
N GLY A 160 3.85 10.42 -13.39
CA GLY A 160 3.14 11.10 -14.48
C GLY A 160 4.04 12.06 -15.26
N VAL A 161 4.81 12.91 -14.58
CA VAL A 161 5.74 13.86 -15.22
C VAL A 161 6.82 13.12 -16.01
N LEU A 162 7.46 12.12 -15.40
CA LEU A 162 8.48 11.31 -16.08
C LEU A 162 7.89 10.53 -17.25
N GLY A 163 6.62 10.13 -17.16
CA GLY A 163 5.91 9.41 -18.20
C GLY A 163 5.80 10.15 -19.53
N GLU A 164 5.87 11.48 -19.53
CA GLU A 164 5.88 12.25 -20.79
C GLU A 164 7.16 12.10 -21.60
N PHE A 165 8.27 11.82 -20.91
CA PHE A 165 9.53 11.53 -21.57
C PHE A 165 9.60 10.06 -22.04
N GLY A 166 8.53 9.29 -21.84
CA GLY A 166 8.37 7.90 -22.25
C GLY A 166 8.07 6.97 -21.09
N TRP A 167 7.32 5.88 -21.36
CA TRP A 167 6.88 4.93 -20.35
C TRP A 167 8.02 4.24 -19.58
N ARG A 168 9.23 4.20 -20.15
CA ARG A 168 10.43 3.63 -19.52
C ARG A 168 11.03 4.53 -18.44
N VAL A 169 10.89 5.85 -18.58
CA VAL A 169 11.61 6.83 -17.74
C VAL A 169 11.24 6.74 -16.26
N PRO A 170 9.98 6.52 -15.85
CA PRO A 170 9.64 6.30 -14.43
C PRO A 170 10.45 5.18 -13.76
N PHE A 171 10.86 4.13 -14.49
CA PHE A 171 11.67 3.06 -13.92
C PHE A 171 13.06 3.53 -13.47
N MET A 172 13.56 4.68 -13.96
CA MET A 172 14.85 5.24 -13.52
C MET A 172 14.85 5.64 -12.04
N VAL A 173 13.69 5.91 -11.43
CA VAL A 173 13.58 6.24 -10.00
C VAL A 173 14.02 5.08 -9.11
N TYR A 174 13.94 3.83 -9.57
CA TYR A 174 14.49 2.68 -8.85
C TYR A 174 16.03 2.76 -8.70
N GLY A 175 16.68 3.59 -9.54
CA GLY A 175 18.08 3.99 -9.41
C GLY A 175 18.44 4.67 -8.09
N LEU A 176 17.46 5.16 -7.32
CA LEU A 176 17.68 5.67 -5.95
C LEU A 176 18.30 4.61 -5.02
N GLY A 177 18.22 3.33 -5.36
CA GLY A 177 18.99 2.28 -4.68
C GLY A 177 20.49 2.58 -4.63
N LEU A 178 21.08 3.17 -5.69
CA LEU A 178 22.50 3.56 -5.73
C LEU A 178 22.84 4.62 -4.68
N LEU A 179 21.89 5.48 -4.31
CA LEU A 179 22.07 6.47 -3.25
C LEU A 179 21.87 5.84 -1.87
N PHE A 180 20.85 5.00 -1.70
CA PHE A 180 20.51 4.43 -0.39
C PHE A 180 21.47 3.34 0.08
N ILE A 181 22.05 2.54 -0.82
CA ILE A 181 23.02 1.48 -0.48
C ILE A 181 24.21 2.03 0.32
N PRO A 182 24.99 3.03 -0.17
CA PRO A 182 26.11 3.57 0.59
C PRO A 182 25.66 4.26 1.89
N LEU A 183 24.52 4.94 1.90
CA LEU A 183 23.97 5.53 3.12
C LEU A 183 23.66 4.48 4.19
N VAL A 184 23.09 3.34 3.80
CA VAL A 184 22.85 2.22 4.73
C VAL A 184 24.17 1.60 5.19
N MET A 185 25.15 1.45 4.30
CA MET A 185 26.47 0.92 4.69
C MET A 185 27.13 1.79 5.77
N LEU A 186 27.03 3.11 5.66
CA LEU A 186 27.66 4.09 6.54
C LEU A 186 26.88 4.36 7.84
N LEU A 187 25.55 4.47 7.77
CA LEU A 187 24.73 4.96 8.89
C LEU A 187 24.05 3.85 9.71
N ILE A 188 23.80 2.69 9.11
CA ILE A 188 23.09 1.59 9.77
C ILE A 188 24.09 0.61 10.37
N SER A 189 23.93 0.31 11.65
CA SER A 189 24.76 -0.63 12.41
C SER A 189 23.96 -1.88 12.79
N GLU A 190 24.54 -3.07 12.69
CA GLU A 190 23.85 -4.29 13.09
C GLU A 190 23.57 -4.27 14.61
N PRO A 191 22.30 -4.31 15.05
CA PRO A 191 21.98 -4.36 16.47
C PRO A 191 22.33 -5.73 17.07
N LYS A 192 22.61 -5.77 18.38
CA LYS A 192 22.83 -7.04 19.09
C LYS A 192 21.50 -7.79 19.21
N HIS A 193 21.52 -9.02 18.73
CA HIS A 193 20.34 -9.86 18.57
C HIS A 193 19.82 -10.35 19.93
N GLU A 194 18.70 -9.81 20.42
CA GLU A 194 17.92 -10.42 21.49
C GLU A 194 16.66 -11.04 20.87
N VAL A 195 16.71 -12.35 20.60
CA VAL A 195 15.52 -13.10 20.20
C VAL A 195 14.59 -13.16 21.41
N SER A 196 13.53 -12.35 21.41
CA SER A 196 12.46 -12.49 22.40
C SER A 196 11.59 -13.69 22.02
N GLU A 197 11.91 -14.86 22.57
CA GLU A 197 11.07 -16.06 22.46
C GLU A 197 9.88 -15.97 23.42
N THR A 198 8.86 -15.18 23.07
CA THR A 198 7.54 -15.34 23.69
C THR A 198 6.49 -15.57 22.62
N ARG A 199 6.35 -16.83 22.20
CA ARG A 199 5.24 -17.27 21.34
C ARG A 199 3.96 -17.37 22.16
N THR A 200 3.16 -16.32 22.15
CA THR A 200 1.79 -16.37 22.66
C THR A 200 0.84 -16.91 21.57
N ARG A 201 -0.20 -17.66 21.97
CA ARG A 201 -1.19 -18.18 21.02
C ARG A 201 -1.93 -17.01 20.36
N PHE A 202 -1.87 -16.91 19.03
CA PHE A 202 -2.49 -15.81 18.30
C PHE A 202 -4.01 -16.03 18.15
N PRO A 203 -4.87 -15.07 18.55
CA PRO A 203 -6.33 -15.24 18.54
C PRO A 203 -6.93 -14.99 17.15
N LEU A 204 -6.56 -15.82 16.17
CA LEU A 204 -6.92 -15.65 14.75
C LEU A 204 -8.43 -15.47 14.54
N GLY A 205 -9.28 -16.24 15.23
CA GLY A 205 -10.73 -16.15 15.10
C GLY A 205 -11.32 -14.77 15.48
N LYS A 206 -10.66 -14.01 16.36
CA LYS A 206 -11.11 -12.66 16.75
C LYS A 206 -10.71 -11.59 15.73
N VAL A 207 -9.61 -11.78 15.01
CA VAL A 207 -9.06 -10.78 14.08
C VAL A 207 -9.35 -11.08 12.61
N PHE A 208 -9.64 -12.34 12.27
CA PHE A 208 -9.88 -12.77 10.90
C PHE A 208 -10.99 -11.97 10.18
N PRO A 209 -12.16 -11.68 10.79
CA PRO A 209 -13.17 -10.83 10.13
C PRO A 209 -12.66 -9.43 9.82
N LEU A 210 -11.77 -8.88 10.66
CA LEU A 210 -11.17 -7.57 10.43
C LEU A 210 -10.14 -7.61 9.30
N TYR A 211 -9.42 -8.72 9.13
CA TYR A 211 -8.56 -8.93 7.96
C TYR A 211 -9.37 -9.01 6.66
N VAL A 212 -10.54 -9.64 6.67
CA VAL A 212 -11.43 -9.68 5.49
C VAL A 212 -11.95 -8.29 5.14
N ILE A 213 -12.40 -7.51 6.14
CA ILE A 213 -12.82 -6.11 5.92
C ILE A 213 -11.64 -5.28 5.41
N GLY A 214 -10.45 -5.47 5.99
CA GLY A 214 -9.22 -4.80 5.58
C GLY A 214 -8.83 -5.12 4.13
N LEU A 215 -8.90 -6.39 3.74
CA LEU A 215 -8.66 -6.86 2.39
C LEU A 215 -9.61 -6.19 1.39
N PHE A 216 -10.91 -6.17 1.70
CA PHE A 216 -11.91 -5.53 0.86
C PHE A 216 -11.68 -4.02 0.75
N ALA A 217 -11.42 -3.34 1.88
CA ALA A 217 -11.10 -1.91 1.89
C ALA A 217 -9.84 -1.60 1.09
N ALA A 218 -8.79 -2.41 1.21
CA ALA A 218 -7.56 -2.27 0.42
C ALA A 218 -7.83 -2.49 -1.08
N THR A 219 -8.69 -3.44 -1.43
CA THR A 219 -9.11 -3.68 -2.82
C THR A 219 -9.75 -2.43 -3.43
N LEU A 220 -10.63 -1.76 -2.69
CA LEU A 220 -11.29 -0.52 -3.13
C LEU A 220 -10.32 0.68 -3.11
N PHE A 221 -9.37 0.71 -2.18
CA PHE A 221 -8.35 1.75 -2.11
C PHE A 221 -7.43 1.76 -3.34
N PHE A 222 -6.91 0.59 -3.73
CA PHE A 222 -6.03 0.47 -4.89
C PHE A 222 -6.76 0.58 -6.23
N LEU A 223 -8.08 0.46 -6.26
CA LEU A 223 -8.88 0.63 -7.48
C LEU A 223 -8.63 1.99 -8.13
N ILE A 224 -8.69 3.07 -7.34
CA ILE A 224 -8.58 4.44 -7.85
C ILE A 224 -7.25 4.69 -8.58
N PRO A 225 -6.06 4.53 -7.95
CA PRO A 225 -4.80 4.82 -8.63
C PRO A 225 -4.54 3.89 -9.82
N ILE A 226 -5.05 2.66 -9.80
CA ILE A 226 -4.85 1.68 -10.88
C ILE A 226 -5.77 1.96 -12.07
N GLN A 227 -7.03 2.33 -11.84
CA GLN A 227 -8.03 2.49 -12.89
C GLN A 227 -8.15 3.92 -13.42
N THR A 228 -7.69 4.93 -12.67
CA THR A 228 -7.64 6.33 -13.15
C THR A 228 -6.92 6.49 -14.50
N PRO A 229 -5.74 5.88 -14.73
CA PRO A 229 -5.07 5.93 -16.03
C PRO A 229 -5.92 5.43 -17.19
N PHE A 230 -6.59 4.28 -17.02
CA PHE A 230 -7.42 3.69 -18.06
C PHE A 230 -8.70 4.50 -18.31
N LEU A 231 -9.40 4.88 -17.24
CA LEU A 231 -10.67 5.62 -17.34
C LEU A 231 -10.47 7.01 -17.98
N LEU A 232 -9.38 7.71 -17.63
CA LEU A 232 -9.07 9.00 -18.27
C LEU A 232 -8.63 8.83 -19.72
N THR A 233 -7.89 7.77 -20.04
CA THR A 233 -7.47 7.48 -21.42
C THR A 233 -8.68 7.18 -22.33
N GLU A 234 -9.65 6.38 -21.86
CA GLU A 234 -10.91 6.12 -22.57
C GLU A 234 -11.70 7.41 -22.89
N ARG A 235 -11.51 8.47 -22.10
CA ARG A 235 -12.15 9.77 -22.26
C ARG A 235 -11.31 10.79 -23.03
N GLY A 236 -10.21 10.37 -23.64
CA GLY A 236 -9.30 11.25 -24.38
C GLY A 236 -8.39 12.12 -23.50
N MET A 237 -8.34 11.86 -22.18
CA MET A 237 -7.50 12.56 -21.20
C MET A 237 -6.29 11.71 -20.78
N GLY A 238 -5.65 11.04 -21.75
CA GLY A 238 -4.60 10.04 -21.50
C GLY A 238 -3.18 10.57 -21.25
N ALA A 239 -3.00 11.89 -21.08
CA ALA A 239 -1.67 12.46 -20.83
C ALA A 239 -1.13 11.97 -19.46
N PRO A 240 0.07 11.37 -19.39
CA PRO A 240 0.62 10.81 -18.14
C PRO A 240 0.69 11.82 -16.99
N GLN A 241 1.01 13.08 -17.28
CA GLN A 241 0.99 14.17 -16.30
C GLN A 241 -0.40 14.41 -15.70
N MET A 242 -1.42 14.50 -16.55
CA MET A 242 -2.80 14.68 -16.11
C MET A 242 -3.21 13.50 -15.21
N ILE A 243 -2.97 12.27 -15.65
CA ILE A 243 -3.28 11.06 -14.86
C ILE A 243 -2.55 11.09 -13.50
N GLY A 244 -1.26 11.44 -13.49
CA GLY A 244 -0.45 11.53 -12.29
C GLY A 244 -0.97 12.60 -11.31
N LEU A 245 -1.26 13.80 -11.80
CA LEU A 245 -1.81 14.89 -10.98
C LEU A 245 -3.20 14.56 -10.44
N THR A 246 -4.09 13.99 -11.27
CA THR A 246 -5.43 13.56 -10.84
C THR A 246 -5.36 12.49 -9.74
N SER A 247 -4.45 11.52 -9.89
CA SER A 247 -4.24 10.47 -8.89
C SER A 247 -3.62 11.02 -7.60
N ALA A 248 -2.72 12.01 -7.71
CA ALA A 248 -2.11 12.68 -6.56
C ALA A 248 -3.15 13.42 -5.69
N ILE A 249 -4.17 14.06 -6.31
CA ILE A 249 -5.29 14.67 -5.58
C ILE A 249 -5.99 13.65 -4.68
N GLY A 250 -6.24 12.43 -5.18
CA GLY A 250 -6.80 11.34 -4.40
C GLY A 250 -5.92 10.90 -3.24
N GLY A 251 -4.60 10.91 -3.42
CA GLY A 251 -3.65 10.59 -2.37
C GLY A 251 -3.70 11.55 -1.18
N ILE A 252 -4.01 12.85 -1.41
CA ILE A 252 -4.16 13.85 -0.33
C ILE A 252 -5.43 13.60 0.49
N ALA A 253 -6.49 13.08 -0.13
CA ALA A 253 -7.75 12.80 0.54
C ALA A 253 -7.61 11.71 1.63
N VAL A 254 -6.66 10.79 1.49
CA VAL A 254 -6.48 9.66 2.41
C VAL A 254 -6.01 10.11 3.81
N PRO A 255 -4.93 10.91 3.96
CA PRO A 255 -4.59 11.54 5.23
C PRO A 255 -5.73 12.37 5.85
N VAL A 256 -6.51 13.08 5.04
CA VAL A 256 -7.66 13.85 5.54
C VAL A 256 -8.73 12.92 6.10
N GLY A 257 -9.00 11.78 5.47
CA GLY A 257 -9.86 10.72 6.02
C GLY A 257 -9.33 10.17 7.34
N GLY A 258 -8.01 9.98 7.47
CA GLY A 258 -7.38 9.60 8.73
C GLY A 258 -7.56 10.65 9.84
N LEU A 259 -7.57 11.94 9.48
CA LEU A 259 -7.88 13.02 10.40
C LEU A 259 -9.35 13.00 10.83
N ILE A 260 -10.28 12.71 9.91
CA ILE A 260 -11.70 12.51 10.24
C ILE A 260 -11.84 11.39 11.27
N PHE A 261 -11.20 10.23 11.05
CA PHE A 261 -11.15 9.12 12.01
C PHE A 261 -10.65 9.57 13.40
N LYS A 262 -9.58 10.38 13.43
CA LYS A 262 -9.05 10.93 14.69
C LYS A 262 -10.05 11.87 15.38
N LEU A 263 -10.74 12.74 14.63
CA LEU A 263 -11.74 13.65 15.17
C LEU A 263 -12.98 12.91 15.67
N THR A 264 -13.32 11.78 15.06
CA THR A 264 -14.44 10.91 15.44
C THR A 264 -14.01 9.74 16.34
N ALA A 265 -12.87 9.83 17.05
CA ALA A 265 -12.31 8.73 17.83
C ALA A 265 -13.25 8.11 18.90
N ARG A 266 -14.30 8.83 19.31
CA ARG A 266 -15.34 8.33 20.23
C ARG A 266 -16.35 7.37 19.57
N TRP A 267 -16.39 7.33 18.24
CA TRP A 267 -17.34 6.50 17.49
C TRP A 267 -16.91 5.03 17.50
N LYS A 268 -17.90 4.15 17.40
CA LYS A 268 -17.68 2.70 17.29
C LYS A 268 -17.09 2.36 15.92
N LEU A 269 -16.46 1.19 15.81
CA LEU A 269 -15.96 0.67 14.53
C LEU A 269 -17.07 0.65 13.46
N SER A 270 -18.26 0.15 13.79
CA SER A 270 -19.37 0.06 12.83
C SER A 270 -19.78 1.42 12.27
N GLN A 271 -19.77 2.48 13.08
CA GLN A 271 -20.08 3.85 12.63
C GLN A 271 -19.02 4.38 11.66
N HIS A 272 -17.73 4.14 11.95
CA HIS A 272 -16.66 4.48 11.03
C HIS A 272 -16.77 3.71 9.70
N LEU A 273 -17.09 2.42 9.75
CA LEU A 273 -17.26 1.59 8.55
C LEU A 273 -18.47 2.03 7.72
N VAL A 274 -19.59 2.42 8.34
CA VAL A 274 -20.74 3.00 7.62
C VAL A 274 -20.33 4.27 6.88
N LEU A 275 -19.76 5.24 7.61
CA LEU A 275 -19.34 6.51 7.01
C LEU A 275 -18.37 6.25 5.85
N ALA A 276 -17.36 5.42 6.08
CA ALA A 276 -16.33 5.15 5.11
C ALA A 276 -16.86 4.43 3.86
N PHE A 277 -17.67 3.39 4.01
CA PHE A 277 -18.19 2.65 2.86
C PHE A 277 -19.27 3.43 2.09
N VAL A 278 -20.03 4.31 2.75
CA VAL A 278 -20.91 5.27 2.04
C VAL A 278 -20.08 6.23 1.18
N MET A 279 -18.99 6.78 1.74
CA MET A 279 -18.09 7.64 0.98
C MET A 279 -17.42 6.89 -0.17
N ILE A 280 -16.90 5.68 0.06
CA ILE A 280 -16.30 4.86 -0.99
C ILE A 280 -17.32 4.55 -2.09
N ALA A 281 -18.53 4.11 -1.74
CA ALA A 281 -19.57 3.82 -2.72
C ALA A 281 -19.95 5.05 -3.55
N GLY A 282 -20.29 6.16 -2.90
CA GLY A 282 -20.65 7.41 -3.58
C GLY A 282 -19.50 7.94 -4.44
N GLY A 283 -18.26 7.84 -3.94
CA GLY A 283 -17.06 8.21 -4.66
C GLY A 283 -16.83 7.35 -5.90
N LEU A 284 -17.04 6.03 -5.85
CA LEU A 284 -16.91 5.14 -7.01
C LEU A 284 -18.00 5.39 -8.07
N PHE A 285 -19.23 5.69 -7.66
CA PHE A 285 -20.28 6.08 -8.60
C PHE A 285 -19.97 7.42 -9.29
N LEU A 286 -19.47 8.40 -8.54
CA LEU A 286 -19.04 9.69 -9.10
C LEU A 286 -17.77 9.54 -9.97
N PHE A 287 -16.87 8.64 -9.62
CA PHE A 287 -15.65 8.39 -10.38
C PHE A 287 -15.97 7.98 -11.83
N VAL A 288 -17.01 7.17 -12.03
CA VAL A 288 -17.55 6.87 -13.36
C VAL A 288 -18.45 8.01 -13.87
N GLY A 289 -19.43 8.42 -13.07
CA GLY A 289 -20.22 9.64 -13.28
C GLY A 289 -20.73 9.88 -14.70
N ASP A 290 -20.86 11.17 -15.04
CA ASP A 290 -21.27 11.67 -16.36
C ASP A 290 -20.13 11.74 -17.38
N GLY A 291 -18.95 11.20 -17.03
CA GLY A 291 -17.75 11.30 -17.85
C GLY A 291 -16.94 12.58 -17.64
N SER A 292 -17.46 13.58 -16.92
CA SER A 292 -16.78 14.87 -16.77
C SER A 292 -15.58 14.78 -15.82
N TYR A 293 -14.53 15.54 -16.14
CA TYR A 293 -13.30 15.58 -15.34
C TYR A 293 -13.55 16.05 -13.89
N PRO A 294 -14.33 17.11 -13.61
CA PRO A 294 -14.57 17.55 -12.24
C PRO A 294 -15.31 16.50 -11.38
N VAL A 295 -16.30 15.81 -11.97
CA VAL A 295 -17.06 14.76 -11.28
C VAL A 295 -16.17 13.56 -10.96
N THR A 296 -15.27 13.21 -11.88
CA THR A 296 -14.26 12.16 -11.68
C THR A 296 -13.33 12.51 -10.51
N CYS A 297 -12.79 13.74 -10.49
CA CYS A 297 -11.94 14.23 -9.41
C CYS A 297 -12.68 14.22 -8.05
N ALA A 298 -13.94 14.63 -8.02
CA ALA A 298 -14.77 14.55 -6.82
C ALA A 298 -14.92 13.10 -6.35
N GLY A 299 -15.18 12.17 -7.27
CA GLY A 299 -15.25 10.73 -6.97
C GLY A 299 -13.96 10.17 -6.36
N ILE A 300 -12.81 10.52 -6.93
CA ILE A 300 -11.48 10.16 -6.43
C ILE A 300 -11.27 10.68 -5.00
N VAL A 301 -11.58 11.95 -4.74
CA VAL A 301 -11.42 12.57 -3.42
C VAL A 301 -12.33 11.92 -2.39
N ILE A 302 -13.62 11.75 -2.70
CA ILE A 302 -14.59 11.18 -1.77
C ILE A 302 -14.23 9.71 -1.46
N THR A 303 -13.80 8.95 -2.46
CA THR A 303 -13.30 7.57 -2.26
C THR A 303 -12.06 7.56 -1.37
N GLY A 304 -11.10 8.46 -1.62
CA GLY A 304 -9.87 8.59 -0.84
C GLY A 304 -10.14 8.92 0.63
N LEU A 305 -11.09 9.81 0.92
CA LEU A 305 -11.53 10.12 2.30
C LEU A 305 -12.08 8.87 3.01
N GLY A 306 -12.96 8.12 2.35
CA GLY A 306 -13.52 6.89 2.92
C GLY A 306 -12.45 5.81 3.17
N CYS A 307 -11.50 5.65 2.24
CA CYS A 307 -10.36 4.77 2.46
C CYS A 307 -9.51 5.23 3.65
N GLY A 308 -9.23 6.53 3.74
CA GLY A 308 -8.50 7.15 4.84
C GLY A 308 -9.12 6.95 6.22
N ILE A 309 -10.44 6.81 6.30
CA ILE A 309 -11.15 6.45 7.55
C ILE A 309 -11.02 4.95 7.82
N THR A 310 -11.21 4.11 6.81
CA THR A 310 -11.29 2.65 6.98
C THR A 310 -9.98 2.03 7.44
N LEU A 311 -8.85 2.43 6.82
CA LEU A 311 -7.54 1.85 7.10
C LEU A 311 -7.15 1.94 8.60
N PRO A 312 -7.14 3.13 9.22
CA PRO A 312 -6.84 3.25 10.65
C PRO A 312 -7.94 2.66 11.54
N ALA A 313 -9.22 2.68 11.12
CA ALA A 313 -10.30 2.09 11.90
C ALA A 313 -10.16 0.57 12.05
N VAL A 314 -9.85 -0.13 10.95
CA VAL A 314 -9.66 -1.58 10.95
C VAL A 314 -8.38 -1.95 11.70
N LEU A 315 -7.27 -1.26 11.46
CA LEU A 315 -6.01 -1.52 12.17
C LEU A 315 -6.16 -1.30 13.69
N THR A 316 -6.80 -0.21 14.10
CA THR A 316 -7.07 0.08 15.53
C THR A 316 -7.95 -1.00 16.15
N ALA A 317 -8.99 -1.46 15.43
CA ALA A 317 -9.85 -2.55 15.90
C ALA A 317 -9.11 -3.89 16.04
N ILE A 318 -8.14 -4.17 15.17
CA ILE A 318 -7.27 -5.34 15.30
C ILE A 318 -6.42 -5.20 16.57
N MET A 319 -5.76 -4.06 16.76
CA MET A 319 -4.91 -3.81 17.92
C MET A 319 -5.67 -3.84 19.25
N ALA A 320 -6.94 -3.45 19.27
CA ALA A 320 -7.80 -3.50 20.44
C ALA A 320 -8.20 -4.93 20.87
N ARG A 321 -8.04 -5.93 19.99
CA ARG A 321 -8.35 -7.35 20.26
C ARG A 321 -7.11 -8.19 20.60
N LEU A 322 -5.94 -7.56 20.63
CA LEU A 322 -4.64 -8.21 20.77
C LEU A 322 -3.90 -7.69 22.00
N ASP A 323 -3.30 -8.63 22.73
CA ASP A 323 -2.36 -8.31 23.79
C ASP A 323 -1.07 -7.73 23.20
N PHE A 324 -0.31 -6.99 24.00
CA PHE A 324 0.91 -6.30 23.55
C PHE A 324 1.88 -7.25 22.80
N ALA A 325 2.08 -8.47 23.29
CA ALA A 325 2.94 -9.49 22.68
C ALA A 325 2.43 -9.97 21.30
N GLN A 326 1.13 -9.85 21.02
CA GLN A 326 0.50 -10.32 19.79
C GLN A 326 0.39 -9.23 18.71
N ARG A 327 0.56 -7.95 19.09
CA ARG A 327 0.35 -6.81 18.18
C ARG A 327 1.25 -6.87 16.94
N GLY A 328 2.49 -7.33 17.07
CA GLY A 328 3.40 -7.51 15.92
C GLY A 328 2.84 -8.45 14.85
N ALA A 329 2.40 -9.64 15.26
CA ALA A 329 1.73 -10.60 14.36
C ALA A 329 0.40 -10.03 13.82
N GLY A 330 -0.33 -9.28 14.66
CA GLY A 330 -1.54 -8.56 14.29
C GLY A 330 -1.35 -7.61 13.12
N THR A 331 -0.34 -6.75 13.21
CA THR A 331 0.03 -5.78 12.18
C THR A 331 0.55 -6.48 10.93
N GLY A 332 1.30 -7.57 11.08
CA GLY A 332 1.75 -8.40 9.96
C GLY A 332 0.58 -8.95 9.15
N GLY A 333 -0.43 -9.54 9.81
CA GLY A 333 -1.63 -10.04 9.13
C GLY A 333 -2.45 -8.92 8.45
N TRP A 334 -2.49 -7.73 9.05
CA TRP A 334 -3.09 -6.55 8.41
C TRP A 334 -2.35 -6.17 7.14
N GLN A 335 -1.01 -6.13 7.18
CA GLN A 335 -0.19 -5.78 6.04
C GLN A 335 -0.33 -6.80 4.90
N THR A 336 -0.39 -8.10 5.23
CA THR A 336 -0.68 -9.16 4.25
C THR A 336 -2.04 -8.95 3.60
N ALA A 337 -3.09 -8.69 4.38
CA ALA A 337 -4.42 -8.41 3.84
C ALA A 337 -4.42 -7.16 2.94
N PHE A 338 -3.69 -6.12 3.33
CA PHE A 338 -3.58 -4.89 2.56
C PHE A 338 -2.90 -5.08 1.19
N PHE A 339 -1.74 -5.75 1.15
CA PHE A 339 -1.04 -6.04 -0.11
C PHE A 339 -1.78 -7.07 -0.98
N LEU A 340 -2.45 -8.04 -0.37
CA LEU A 340 -3.30 -8.95 -1.12
C LEU A 340 -4.47 -8.19 -1.77
N GLY A 341 -5.02 -7.17 -1.09
CA GLY A 341 -6.02 -6.27 -1.66
C GLY A 341 -5.48 -5.46 -2.84
N ASN A 342 -4.23 -4.99 -2.75
CA ASN A 342 -3.53 -4.35 -3.88
C ASN A 342 -3.46 -5.25 -5.11
N PHE A 343 -3.11 -6.54 -4.94
CA PHE A 343 -3.08 -7.50 -6.04
C PHE A 343 -4.48 -7.87 -6.56
N ILE A 344 -5.44 -8.11 -5.67
CA ILE A 344 -6.80 -8.51 -6.04
C ILE A 344 -7.52 -7.39 -6.80
N SER A 345 -7.30 -6.12 -6.44
CA SER A 345 -7.98 -4.97 -7.04
C SER A 345 -7.96 -4.96 -8.58
N PRO A 346 -6.79 -4.91 -9.25
CA PRO A 346 -6.73 -4.94 -10.71
C PRO A 346 -7.30 -6.22 -11.31
N VAL A 347 -7.03 -7.38 -10.70
CA VAL A 347 -7.49 -8.69 -11.20
C VAL A 347 -9.01 -8.78 -11.15
N LEU A 348 -9.61 -8.29 -10.08
CA LEU A 348 -11.06 -8.25 -9.89
C LEU A 348 -11.70 -7.30 -10.90
N VAL A 349 -11.15 -6.10 -11.09
CA VAL A 349 -11.66 -5.16 -12.09
C VAL A 349 -11.53 -5.72 -13.50
N LEU A 350 -10.42 -6.38 -13.84
CA LEU A 350 -10.24 -7.04 -15.13
C LEU A 350 -11.30 -8.13 -15.37
N ALA A 351 -11.52 -9.00 -14.38
CA ALA A 351 -12.52 -10.06 -14.46
C ALA A 351 -13.94 -9.51 -14.61
N LEU A 352 -14.29 -8.46 -13.85
CA LEU A 352 -15.59 -7.79 -13.94
C LEU A 352 -15.76 -7.04 -15.26
N THR A 353 -14.70 -6.43 -15.78
CA THR A 353 -14.73 -5.72 -17.07
C THR A 353 -15.02 -6.69 -18.21
N ALA A 354 -14.42 -7.88 -18.18
CA ALA A 354 -14.67 -8.95 -19.15
C ALA A 354 -16.12 -9.47 -19.09
N GLN A 355 -16.72 -9.59 -17.89
CA GLN A 355 -18.08 -10.11 -17.72
C GLN A 355 -19.17 -9.07 -17.96
N LEU A 356 -18.92 -7.81 -17.57
CA LEU A 356 -19.89 -6.71 -17.65
C LEU A 356 -19.70 -5.84 -18.91
N HIS A 357 -18.76 -6.22 -19.78
CA HIS A 357 -18.43 -5.54 -21.04
C HIS A 357 -18.13 -4.03 -20.89
N GLY A 358 -17.42 -3.64 -19.82
CA GLY A 358 -17.01 -2.26 -19.64
C GLY A 358 -16.38 -1.94 -18.29
N LEU A 359 -15.34 -1.10 -18.31
CA LEU A 359 -14.61 -0.66 -17.12
C LEU A 359 -15.54 0.11 -16.15
N GLY A 360 -16.38 1.00 -16.70
CA GLY A 360 -17.35 1.76 -15.90
C GLY A 360 -18.33 0.86 -15.14
N ALA A 361 -18.86 -0.18 -15.79
CA ALA A 361 -19.77 -1.14 -15.17
C ALA A 361 -19.06 -1.96 -14.08
N ALA A 362 -17.81 -2.38 -14.31
CA ALA A 362 -16.99 -3.05 -13.31
C ALA A 362 -16.76 -2.20 -12.04
N ILE A 363 -16.44 -0.92 -12.22
CA ILE A 363 -16.25 0.03 -11.11
C ILE A 363 -17.58 0.24 -10.35
N GLN A 364 -18.70 0.40 -11.07
CA GLN A 364 -20.02 0.56 -10.46
C GLN A 364 -20.46 -0.70 -9.68
N ALA A 365 -20.13 -1.90 -10.16
CA ALA A 365 -20.39 -3.14 -9.43
C ALA A 365 -19.62 -3.19 -8.10
N LEU A 366 -18.38 -2.72 -8.07
CA LEU A 366 -17.61 -2.57 -6.83
C LEU A 366 -18.16 -1.45 -5.93
N GLY A 367 -18.70 -0.38 -6.51
CA GLY A 367 -19.49 0.62 -5.81
C GLY A 367 -20.72 0.01 -5.12
N ALA A 368 -21.46 -0.85 -5.80
CA ALA A 368 -22.60 -1.58 -5.23
C ALA A 368 -22.18 -2.54 -4.11
N ALA A 369 -21.04 -3.22 -4.26
CA ALA A 369 -20.47 -4.04 -3.18
C ALA A 369 -20.10 -3.18 -1.95
N ALA A 370 -19.59 -1.97 -2.16
CA ALA A 370 -19.34 -1.02 -1.07
C ALA A 370 -20.64 -0.55 -0.40
N VAL A 371 -21.73 -0.34 -1.16
CA VAL A 371 -23.07 -0.07 -0.58
C VAL A 371 -23.51 -1.23 0.32
N ALA A 372 -23.36 -2.48 -0.14
CA ALA A 372 -23.70 -3.65 0.66
C ALA A 372 -22.87 -3.70 1.97
N ALA A 373 -21.57 -3.40 1.90
CA ALA A 373 -20.71 -3.30 3.09
C ALA A 373 -21.15 -2.17 4.04
N ALA A 374 -21.61 -1.03 3.52
CA ALA A 374 -22.17 0.06 4.32
C ALA A 374 -23.46 -0.38 5.04
N VAL A 375 -24.37 -1.06 4.34
CA VAL A 375 -25.63 -1.58 4.90
C VAL A 375 -25.35 -2.62 5.99
N LEU A 376 -24.45 -3.57 5.75
CA LEU A 376 -24.05 -4.57 6.75
C LEU A 376 -23.44 -3.90 7.99
N SER A 377 -22.62 -2.86 7.79
CA SER A 377 -22.03 -2.08 8.88
C SER A 377 -23.09 -1.31 9.66
N LEU A 378 -24.13 -0.80 8.99
CA LEU A 378 -25.25 -0.10 9.61
C LEU A 378 -26.10 -1.05 10.45
N ILE A 379 -26.43 -2.23 9.92
CA ILE A 379 -27.13 -3.28 10.68
C ILE A 379 -26.33 -3.63 11.93
N ALA A 380 -25.01 -3.84 11.80
CA ALA A 380 -24.14 -4.12 12.95
C ALA A 380 -24.06 -2.96 13.95
N ALA A 381 -24.28 -1.71 13.53
CA ALA A 381 -24.35 -0.55 14.42
C ALA A 381 -25.67 -0.47 15.19
N LEU A 382 -26.77 -0.91 14.59
CA LEU A 382 -28.13 -0.86 15.13
C LEU A 382 -28.47 -2.07 16.01
N LEU A 383 -27.82 -3.22 15.81
CA LEU A 383 -28.05 -4.40 16.64
C LEU A 383 -27.70 -4.10 18.11
N PRO A 384 -28.66 -4.25 19.05
CA PRO A 384 -28.36 -4.13 20.46
C PRO A 384 -27.32 -5.20 20.83
N ARG A 385 -26.26 -4.81 21.53
CA ARG A 385 -25.33 -5.77 22.11
C ARG A 385 -26.15 -6.65 23.05
N SER A 386 -26.48 -7.88 22.63
CA SER A 386 -26.94 -8.90 23.56
C SER A 386 -25.94 -8.89 24.70
N ALA A 387 -26.41 -8.61 25.91
CA ALA A 387 -25.62 -8.63 27.12
C ALA A 387 -24.75 -9.89 27.08
N ALA A 388 -23.44 -9.72 26.91
CA ALA A 388 -22.51 -10.81 27.02
C ALA A 388 -22.66 -11.30 28.46
N LYS A 389 -23.25 -12.48 28.61
CA LYS A 389 -23.49 -13.14 29.89
C LYS A 389 -22.20 -13.09 30.70
N THR A 390 -22.26 -12.37 31.82
CA THR A 390 -21.55 -12.73 33.03
C THR A 390 -21.94 -14.15 33.39
N VAL A 391 -21.08 -15.12 33.10
CA VAL A 391 -20.80 -16.29 33.96
C VAL A 391 -19.33 -16.62 33.79
#